data_AF-A0A2V8J4F1-F1
#
_entry.id   AF-A0A2V8J4F1-F1
#
_cell.length_a   1.000
_cell.length_b   1.000
_cell.length_c   1.000
_cell.angle_alpha   90.00
_cell.angle_beta   90.00
_cell.angle_gamma   90.00
#
_symmetry.space_group_name_H-M   'P 1'
#
loop_
_entity.id
_entity.type
_entity.pdbx_description
1 polymer ?
#
loop_
_entity_poly.entity_id
_entity_poly.type
_entity_poly.pdbx_seq_one_letter_code
_entity_poly.pdbx_strand_id
1 'polypeptide(L)'
;MISVAIFLSILRLADFSSFTYCHENSRGLYELQCVQLDSTAKGEVKFKRRQADAVNVQIQLSPAARERFMAALEATNYLAQGETYESNRKVADLGPKHLTLELPSEKRESVFNFSDRKEVMELAAFFDALINQETISFDVDNAIQFERLSIPKRLDQIENELKANRIGDPDRLIPMLEKIEADQRLMNYARTQAGKIKKQIQTRK
;
A
#
# COMPACT_ATOMS: atom_id res chain seq x y z
N MET A 1 24.88 24.11 -42.81
CA MET A 1 23.86 24.67 -41.90
C MET A 1 23.43 23.57 -40.96
N ILE A 2 23.56 23.81 -39.66
CA ILE A 2 23.59 22.81 -38.59
C ILE A 2 22.17 22.25 -38.37
N SER A 3 22.03 20.94 -38.51
CA SER A 3 20.81 20.20 -38.19
C SER A 3 20.64 20.16 -36.67
N VAL A 4 19.57 20.79 -36.18
CA VAL A 4 19.18 20.77 -34.77
C VAL A 4 18.59 19.39 -34.49
N ALA A 5 19.41 18.50 -33.92
CA ALA A 5 18.92 17.26 -33.34
C ALA A 5 18.18 17.59 -32.05
N ILE A 6 16.85 17.55 -32.11
CA ILE A 6 15.97 17.57 -30.94
C ILE A 6 16.23 16.27 -30.17
N PHE A 7 17.04 16.35 -29.12
CA PHE A 7 17.15 15.29 -28.11
C PHE A 7 15.82 15.24 -27.35
N LEU A 8 14.92 14.34 -27.76
CA LEU A 8 13.90 13.86 -26.83
C LEU A 8 14.63 13.15 -25.69
N SER A 9 14.74 13.83 -24.55
CA SER A 9 15.15 13.20 -23.31
C SER A 9 14.13 12.13 -22.96
N ILE A 10 14.45 10.89 -23.29
CA ILE A 10 13.86 9.73 -22.63
C ILE A 10 14.44 9.74 -21.22
N LEU A 11 13.84 10.52 -20.32
CA LEU A 11 14.04 10.36 -18.89
C LEU A 11 13.70 8.90 -18.60
N ARG A 12 14.69 8.09 -18.24
CA ARG A 12 14.40 6.85 -17.54
C ARG A 12 13.88 7.27 -16.17
N LEU A 13 12.55 7.36 -16.03
CA LEU A 13 11.83 7.69 -14.80
C LEU A 13 11.90 6.54 -13.78
N ALA A 14 13.10 6.01 -13.55
CA ALA A 14 13.43 5.02 -12.52
C ALA A 14 14.08 5.65 -11.27
N ASP A 15 14.32 6.97 -11.27
CA ASP A 15 15.13 7.67 -10.26
C ASP A 15 14.33 8.70 -9.45
N PHE A 16 13.06 8.42 -9.11
CA PHE A 16 12.37 9.25 -8.12
C PHE A 16 12.98 9.03 -6.72
N SER A 17 13.06 10.08 -5.91
CA SER A 17 13.61 9.98 -4.55
C SER A 17 12.57 9.42 -3.58
N SER A 18 11.30 9.80 -3.74
CA SER A 18 10.19 9.18 -3.02
C SER A 18 8.86 9.33 -3.75
N PHE A 19 7.98 8.37 -3.52
CA PHE A 19 6.56 8.45 -3.84
C PHE A 19 5.78 8.30 -2.54
N THR A 20 4.83 9.20 -2.32
CA THR A 20 3.93 9.18 -1.15
C THR A 20 2.49 9.10 -1.61
N TYR A 21 1.77 8.13 -1.05
CA TYR A 21 0.32 8.05 -1.09
C TYR A 21 -0.22 8.32 0.31
N CYS A 22 -1.14 9.26 0.46
CA CYS A 22 -1.88 9.47 1.71
C CYS A 22 -3.38 9.41 1.46
N HIS A 23 -4.10 8.76 2.37
CA HIS A 23 -5.56 8.74 2.39
C HIS A 23 -6.05 9.36 3.70
N GLU A 24 -6.72 10.51 3.57
CA GLU A 24 -7.42 11.15 4.68
C GLU A 24 -8.78 10.50 4.86
N ASN A 25 -9.09 10.16 6.10
CA ASN A 25 -10.34 9.49 6.44
C ASN A 25 -11.19 10.46 7.26
N SER A 26 -12.41 10.74 6.80
CA SER A 26 -13.37 11.58 7.54
C SER A 26 -14.10 10.81 8.64
N ARG A 27 -14.03 9.47 8.61
CA ARG A 27 -14.68 8.55 9.57
C ARG A 27 -13.74 7.42 9.97
N GLY A 28 -14.15 6.61 10.95
CA GLY A 28 -13.35 5.47 11.43
C GLY A 28 -12.23 5.86 12.39
N LEU A 29 -11.40 4.87 12.72
CA LEU A 29 -10.36 4.96 13.74
C LEU A 29 -9.15 5.81 13.31
N TYR A 30 -8.82 5.78 12.03
CA TYR A 30 -7.72 6.53 11.44
C TYR A 30 -8.25 7.86 10.87
N GLU A 31 -7.46 8.92 11.01
CA GLU A 31 -7.70 10.21 10.33
C GLU A 31 -6.78 10.39 9.12
N LEU A 32 -5.60 9.78 9.14
CA LEU A 32 -4.65 9.81 8.03
C LEU A 32 -3.84 8.51 8.02
N GLN A 33 -3.71 7.90 6.85
CA GLN A 33 -2.83 6.77 6.60
C GLN A 33 -1.98 7.09 5.37
N CYS A 34 -0.67 6.94 5.47
CA CYS A 34 0.24 7.21 4.35
C CYS A 34 1.19 6.06 4.12
N VAL A 35 1.57 5.85 2.87
CA VAL A 35 2.67 5.00 2.45
C VAL A 35 3.67 5.87 1.71
N GLN A 36 4.92 5.86 2.16
CA GLN A 36 6.04 6.48 1.46
C GLN A 36 7.02 5.39 1.04
N LEU A 37 7.42 5.38 -0.23
CA LEU A 37 8.38 4.44 -0.80
C LEU A 37 9.43 5.19 -1.61
N ASP A 38 10.68 4.74 -1.56
CA ASP A 38 11.74 5.14 -2.48
C ASP A 38 11.68 4.32 -3.80
N SER A 39 12.58 4.62 -4.73
CA SER A 39 12.69 3.90 -6.02
C SER A 39 13.04 2.41 -5.88
N THR A 40 13.54 1.98 -4.72
CA THR A 40 13.79 0.57 -4.40
C THR A 40 12.57 -0.12 -3.75
N ALA A 41 11.47 0.62 -3.61
CA ALA A 41 10.25 0.23 -2.91
C ALA A 41 10.46 -0.10 -1.43
N LYS A 42 11.40 0.60 -0.81
CA LYS A 42 11.62 0.65 0.64
C LYS A 42 11.04 1.93 1.20
N GLY A 43 10.50 1.89 2.42
CA GLY A 43 10.10 3.10 3.11
C GLY A 43 9.27 2.80 4.34
N GLU A 44 8.18 3.52 4.52
CA GLU A 44 7.35 3.41 5.71
C GLU A 44 5.86 3.57 5.45
N VAL A 45 5.06 2.99 6.33
CA VAL A 45 3.64 3.26 6.46
C VAL A 45 3.40 4.01 7.74
N LYS A 46 2.75 5.17 7.63
CA LYS A 46 2.35 6.03 8.73
C LYS A 46 0.87 5.84 9.01
N PHE A 47 0.56 5.62 10.28
CA PHE A 47 -0.79 5.53 10.80
C PHE A 47 -1.05 6.64 11.80
N LYS A 48 -1.99 7.54 11.50
CA LYS A 48 -2.48 8.51 12.46
C LYS A 48 -3.89 8.12 12.87
N ARG A 49 -4.01 7.56 14.07
CA ARG A 49 -5.31 7.32 14.73
C ARG A 49 -5.83 8.64 15.29
N ARG A 50 -7.15 8.79 15.33
CA ARG A 50 -7.79 9.94 15.98
C ARG A 50 -7.37 9.98 17.44
N GLN A 51 -7.01 11.17 17.92
CA GLN A 51 -6.64 11.42 19.32
C GLN A 51 -5.42 10.63 19.84
N ALA A 52 -4.60 10.06 18.95
CA ALA A 52 -3.36 9.38 19.31
C ALA A 52 -2.21 9.87 18.42
N ASP A 53 -0.97 9.65 18.85
CA ASP A 53 0.20 9.98 18.06
C ASP A 53 0.33 9.10 16.81
N ALA A 54 1.04 9.63 15.81
CA ALA A 54 1.31 8.86 14.60
C ALA A 54 2.29 7.72 14.90
N VAL A 55 2.05 6.56 14.31
CA VAL A 55 2.94 5.41 14.36
C VAL A 55 3.48 5.14 12.95
N ASN A 56 4.80 4.95 12.83
CA ASN A 56 5.45 4.60 11.58
C ASN A 56 5.95 3.16 11.62
N VAL A 57 5.70 2.42 10.55
CA VAL A 57 6.16 1.03 10.36
C VAL A 57 7.04 0.98 9.13
N GLN A 58 8.26 0.48 9.27
CA GLN A 58 9.19 0.34 8.15
C GLN A 58 8.76 -0.85 7.27
N ILE A 59 8.79 -0.64 5.96
CA ILE A 59 8.36 -1.63 4.98
C ILE A 59 9.34 -1.73 3.80
N GLN A 60 9.35 -2.90 3.18
CA GLN A 60 10.05 -3.17 1.92
C GLN A 60 9.14 -4.07 1.10
N LEU A 61 8.70 -3.60 -0.08
CA LEU A 61 7.85 -4.40 -0.96
C LEU A 61 8.59 -5.66 -1.45
N SER A 62 7.84 -6.75 -1.60
CA SER A 62 8.28 -7.94 -2.32
C SER A 62 8.57 -7.59 -3.79
N PRO A 63 9.38 -8.40 -4.50
CA PRO A 63 9.66 -8.16 -5.92
C PRO A 63 8.39 -8.02 -6.78
N ALA A 64 7.38 -8.86 -6.55
CA ALA A 64 6.12 -8.84 -7.29
C ALA A 64 5.26 -7.61 -6.98
N ALA A 65 5.22 -7.15 -5.72
CA ALA A 65 4.52 -5.92 -5.37
C ALA A 65 5.24 -4.67 -5.89
N ARG A 66 6.59 -4.66 -5.86
CA ARG A 66 7.40 -3.60 -6.46
C ARG A 66 7.12 -3.46 -7.95
N GLU A 67 7.10 -4.56 -8.70
CA GLU A 67 6.80 -4.53 -10.13
C GLU A 67 5.42 -3.93 -10.42
N ARG A 68 4.39 -4.36 -9.68
CA ARG A 68 3.03 -3.80 -9.79
C ARG A 68 2.98 -2.31 -9.45
N PHE A 69 3.67 -1.88 -8.39
CA PHE A 69 3.76 -0.48 -8.02
C PHE A 69 4.41 0.35 -9.14
N MET A 70 5.57 -0.07 -9.64
CA MET A 70 6.28 0.65 -10.70
C MET A 70 5.46 0.73 -11.97
N ALA A 71 4.79 -0.36 -12.37
CA ALA A 71 3.91 -0.38 -13.53
C ALA A 71 2.69 0.54 -13.36
N ALA A 72 2.07 0.56 -12.18
CA ALA A 72 0.94 1.45 -11.89
C ALA A 72 1.37 2.92 -11.90
N LEU A 73 2.55 3.25 -11.36
CA LEU A 73 3.08 4.61 -11.38
C LEU A 73 3.43 5.05 -12.82
N GLU A 74 4.08 4.20 -13.60
CA GLU A 74 4.38 4.46 -15.02
C GLU A 74 3.11 4.69 -15.83
N ALA A 75 2.03 3.92 -15.58
CA ALA A 75 0.75 4.10 -16.25
C ALA A 75 0.11 5.48 -16.01
N THR A 76 0.41 6.13 -14.88
CA THR A 76 0.00 7.53 -14.61
C THR A 76 0.91 8.57 -15.27
N ASN A 77 1.85 8.13 -16.12
CA ASN A 77 2.92 8.97 -16.66
C ASN A 77 3.67 9.73 -15.56
N TYR A 78 3.91 9.06 -14.43
CA TYR A 78 4.63 9.60 -13.28
C TYR A 78 4.08 10.94 -12.80
N LEU A 79 2.76 11.00 -12.63
CA LEU A 79 2.03 12.19 -12.18
C LEU A 79 2.33 13.45 -13.00
N ALA A 80 2.37 13.34 -14.34
CA ALA A 80 2.75 14.45 -15.22
C ALA A 80 2.01 15.76 -14.88
N GLN A 81 2.74 16.89 -14.91
CA GLN A 81 2.20 18.18 -14.51
C GLN A 81 0.99 18.60 -15.38
N GLY A 82 0.04 19.30 -14.77
CA GLY A 82 -1.13 19.87 -15.44
C GLY A 82 -2.32 18.90 -15.57
N GLU A 83 -2.17 17.66 -15.12
CA GLU A 83 -3.27 16.71 -15.08
C GLU A 83 -4.16 16.94 -13.85
N THR A 84 -5.48 16.95 -14.05
CA THR A 84 -6.46 16.95 -12.95
C THR A 84 -6.99 15.54 -12.76
N TYR A 85 -6.85 15.00 -11.55
CA TYR A 85 -7.32 13.64 -11.25
C TYR A 85 -8.72 13.59 -10.66
N GLU A 86 -9.19 14.67 -10.04
CA GLU A 86 -10.56 14.72 -9.51
C GLU A 86 -11.60 14.57 -10.63
N SER A 87 -12.55 13.67 -10.41
CA SER A 87 -13.70 13.48 -11.28
C SER A 87 -14.74 14.58 -11.07
N ASN A 88 -15.42 14.97 -12.15
CA ASN A 88 -16.58 15.86 -12.07
C ASN A 88 -17.89 15.14 -11.68
N ARG A 89 -17.84 13.81 -11.46
CA ARG A 89 -19.01 13.02 -11.08
C ARG A 89 -19.40 13.30 -9.62
N LYS A 90 -20.70 13.32 -9.37
CA LYS A 90 -21.23 13.35 -8.00
C LYS A 90 -21.06 11.96 -7.38
N VAL A 91 -19.93 11.75 -6.74
CA VAL A 91 -19.63 10.54 -5.97
C VAL A 91 -19.79 10.81 -4.48
N ALA A 92 -19.91 9.75 -3.69
CA ALA A 92 -19.81 9.86 -2.25
C ALA A 92 -18.41 10.38 -1.85
N ASP A 93 -18.33 11.07 -0.72
CA ASP A 93 -17.05 11.40 -0.10
C ASP A 93 -16.41 10.11 0.44
N LEU A 94 -15.32 9.70 -0.19
CA LEU A 94 -14.48 8.55 0.17
C LEU A 94 -13.25 8.99 0.96
N GLY A 95 -13.07 10.30 1.19
CA GLY A 95 -11.89 10.90 1.76
C GLY A 95 -10.83 11.24 0.70
N PRO A 96 -10.17 12.41 0.79
CA PRO A 96 -9.19 12.82 -0.22
C PRO A 96 -7.93 11.95 -0.18
N LYS A 97 -7.43 11.67 -1.38
CA LYS A 97 -6.22 10.91 -1.64
C LYS A 97 -5.18 11.86 -2.20
N HIS A 98 -4.00 11.83 -1.61
CA HIS A 98 -2.87 12.68 -1.98
C HIS A 98 -1.79 11.81 -2.60
N LEU A 99 -1.38 12.16 -3.80
CA LEU A 99 -0.22 11.58 -4.48
C LEU A 99 0.87 12.63 -4.52
N THR A 100 2.06 12.26 -4.06
CA THR A 100 3.26 13.10 -4.15
C THR A 100 4.39 12.28 -4.74
N LEU A 101 4.97 12.75 -5.83
CA LEU A 101 6.16 12.18 -6.44
C LEU A 101 7.29 13.20 -6.36
N GLU A 102 8.35 12.85 -5.64
CA GLU A 102 9.57 13.63 -5.52
C GLU A 102 10.58 13.11 -6.55
N LEU A 103 10.89 13.93 -7.54
CA LEU A 103 11.97 13.71 -8.51
C LEU A 103 13.20 14.51 -8.09
N PRO A 104 14.41 14.19 -8.59
CA PRO A 104 15.61 14.95 -8.24
C PRO A 104 15.54 16.45 -8.56
N SER A 105 14.74 16.84 -9.55
CA SER A 105 14.62 18.22 -10.05
C SER A 105 13.29 18.90 -9.72
N GLU A 106 12.26 18.16 -9.34
CA GLU A 106 10.91 18.70 -9.17
C GLU A 106 10.04 17.82 -8.25
N LYS A 107 9.00 18.42 -7.70
CA LYS A 107 7.96 17.75 -6.94
C LYS A 107 6.64 17.82 -7.71
N ARG A 108 5.95 16.69 -7.84
CA ARG A 108 4.64 16.58 -8.49
C ARG A 108 3.60 16.12 -7.50
N GLU A 109 2.47 16.83 -7.44
CA GLU A 109 1.42 16.57 -6.45
C GLU A 109 0.04 16.57 -7.09
N SER A 110 -0.83 15.69 -6.60
CA SER A 110 -2.25 15.71 -6.94
C SER A 110 -3.08 15.29 -5.73
N VAL A 111 -4.28 15.87 -5.62
CA VAL A 111 -5.28 15.52 -4.62
C VAL A 111 -6.59 15.20 -5.32
N PHE A 112 -7.25 14.10 -4.94
CA PHE A 112 -8.54 13.72 -5.48
C PHE A 112 -9.33 12.82 -4.51
N ASN A 113 -10.65 12.89 -4.53
CA ASN A 113 -11.53 11.93 -3.85
C ASN A 113 -11.80 10.71 -4.75
N PHE A 114 -12.11 10.96 -6.03
CA PHE A 114 -12.32 9.92 -7.04
C PHE A 114 -11.76 10.37 -8.38
N SER A 115 -11.29 9.44 -9.20
CA SER A 115 -10.80 9.72 -10.55
C SER A 115 -11.54 8.91 -11.61
N ASP A 116 -11.85 9.55 -12.74
CA ASP A 116 -12.32 8.84 -13.93
C ASP A 116 -11.18 8.15 -14.69
N ARG A 117 -9.93 8.43 -14.32
CA ARG A 117 -8.74 7.83 -14.90
C ARG A 117 -8.48 6.48 -14.25
N LYS A 118 -8.59 5.42 -15.04
CA LYS A 118 -8.48 4.05 -14.56
C LYS A 118 -7.12 3.79 -13.92
N GLU A 119 -6.05 4.26 -14.55
CA GLU A 119 -4.67 4.14 -14.09
C GLU A 119 -4.43 4.80 -12.72
N VAL A 120 -5.04 5.97 -12.47
CA VAL A 120 -4.96 6.66 -11.18
C VAL A 120 -5.71 5.88 -10.10
N MET A 121 -6.88 5.34 -10.46
CA MET A 121 -7.65 4.49 -9.55
C MET A 121 -6.95 3.15 -9.26
N GLU A 122 -6.24 2.58 -10.22
CA GLU A 122 -5.43 1.37 -10.01
C GLU A 122 -4.24 1.62 -9.09
N LEU A 123 -3.53 2.74 -9.26
CA LEU A 123 -2.46 3.17 -8.37
C LEU A 123 -3.00 3.39 -6.95
N ALA A 124 -4.11 4.11 -6.79
CA ALA A 124 -4.74 4.31 -5.50
C ALA A 124 -5.20 3.00 -4.84
N ALA A 125 -5.82 2.10 -5.61
CA ALA A 125 -6.28 0.81 -5.10
C ALA A 125 -5.13 -0.07 -4.61
N PHE A 126 -3.97 -0.03 -5.28
CA PHE A 126 -2.77 -0.72 -4.82
C PHE A 126 -2.35 -0.23 -3.43
N PHE A 127 -2.28 1.09 -3.22
CA PHE A 127 -1.89 1.66 -1.93
C PHE A 127 -2.96 1.51 -0.85
N ASP A 128 -4.24 1.62 -1.18
CA ASP A 128 -5.34 1.32 -0.26
C ASP A 128 -5.25 -0.14 0.25
N ALA A 129 -4.96 -1.09 -0.65
CA ALA A 129 -4.76 -2.49 -0.28
C ALA A 129 -3.49 -2.71 0.56
N LEU A 130 -2.43 -1.92 0.34
CA LEU A 130 -1.22 -1.96 1.15
C LEU A 130 -1.46 -1.37 2.55
N ILE A 131 -2.17 -0.25 2.66
CA ILE A 131 -2.59 0.34 3.94
C ILE A 131 -3.45 -0.65 4.74
N ASN A 132 -4.41 -1.31 4.09
CA ASN A 132 -5.25 -2.32 4.71
C ASN A 132 -4.41 -3.49 5.25
N GLN A 133 -3.49 -4.00 4.43
CA GLN A 133 -2.55 -5.05 4.85
C GLN A 133 -1.74 -4.64 6.07
N GLU A 134 -1.06 -3.49 6.04
CA GLU A 134 -0.18 -3.08 7.13
C GLU A 134 -0.97 -2.74 8.41
N THR A 135 -2.21 -2.26 8.27
CA THR A 135 -3.14 -2.09 9.40
C THR A 135 -3.40 -3.43 10.09
N ILE A 136 -3.73 -4.47 9.31
CA ILE A 136 -4.01 -5.81 9.84
C ILE A 136 -2.75 -6.43 10.45
N SER A 137 -1.59 -6.30 9.79
CA SER A 137 -0.31 -6.81 10.30
C SER A 137 0.07 -6.19 11.64
N PHE A 138 -0.03 -4.86 11.76
CA PHE A 138 0.21 -4.15 13.02
C PHE A 138 -0.71 -4.64 14.14
N ASP A 139 -1.98 -4.84 13.81
CA ASP A 139 -3.00 -5.33 14.73
C ASP A 139 -2.76 -6.78 15.18
N VAL A 140 -2.26 -7.64 14.28
CA VAL A 140 -1.86 -9.01 14.61
C VAL A 140 -0.63 -9.04 15.51
N ASP A 141 0.39 -8.23 15.22
CA ASP A 141 1.59 -8.17 16.05
C ASP A 141 1.28 -7.71 17.48
N ASN A 142 0.39 -6.72 17.64
CA ASN A 142 -0.12 -6.32 18.95
C ASN A 142 -0.87 -7.47 19.63
N ALA A 143 -1.75 -8.17 18.91
CA ALA A 143 -2.52 -9.27 19.48
C ALA A 143 -1.66 -10.46 19.93
N ILE A 144 -0.55 -10.75 19.25
CA ILE A 144 0.38 -11.83 19.67
C ILE A 144 0.93 -11.54 21.08
N GLN A 145 1.15 -10.25 21.40
CA GLN A 145 1.67 -9.83 22.69
C GLN A 145 0.58 -9.75 23.77
N PHE A 146 -0.54 -9.10 23.46
CA PHE A 146 -1.50 -8.66 24.48
C PHE A 146 -2.82 -9.44 24.46
N GLU A 147 -3.23 -9.99 23.30
CA GLU A 147 -4.59 -10.52 23.09
C GLU A 147 -4.59 -11.80 22.25
N ARG A 148 -3.80 -12.80 22.65
CA ARG A 148 -3.55 -14.03 21.86
C ARG A 148 -4.82 -14.78 21.44
N LEU A 149 -5.88 -14.70 22.25
CA LEU A 149 -7.17 -15.32 21.94
C LEU A 149 -7.89 -14.68 20.74
N SER A 150 -7.52 -13.46 20.34
CA SER A 150 -8.07 -12.76 19.18
C SER A 150 -7.44 -13.17 17.84
N ILE A 151 -6.30 -13.88 17.87
CA ILE A 151 -5.53 -14.23 16.66
C ILE A 151 -6.35 -14.99 15.62
N PRO A 152 -7.17 -16.02 15.97
CA PRO A 152 -8.02 -16.69 14.99
C PRO A 152 -8.88 -15.74 14.16
N LYS A 153 -9.57 -14.79 14.82
CA LYS A 153 -10.43 -13.81 14.15
C LYS A 153 -9.63 -12.90 13.21
N ARG A 154 -8.41 -12.53 13.59
CA ARG A 154 -7.53 -11.69 12.76
C ARG A 154 -6.99 -12.46 11.55
N LEU A 155 -6.72 -13.76 11.70
CA LEU A 155 -6.37 -14.62 10.57
C LEU A 155 -7.55 -14.79 9.59
N ASP A 156 -8.78 -14.90 10.09
CA ASP A 156 -9.97 -14.92 9.23
C ASP A 156 -10.13 -13.61 8.45
N GLN A 157 -9.82 -12.47 9.08
CA GLN A 157 -9.77 -11.19 8.39
C GLN A 157 -8.72 -11.21 7.28
N ILE A 158 -7.49 -11.67 7.53
CA ILE A 158 -6.46 -11.82 6.49
C ILE A 158 -6.95 -12.70 5.34
N GLU A 159 -7.53 -13.87 5.63
CA GLU A 159 -8.02 -14.79 4.60
C GLU A 159 -9.11 -14.13 3.73
N ASN A 160 -10.05 -13.40 4.36
CA ASN A 160 -11.12 -12.71 3.65
C ASN A 160 -10.61 -11.56 2.78
N GLU A 161 -9.70 -10.75 3.30
CA GLU A 161 -9.08 -9.65 2.55
C GLU A 161 -8.23 -10.18 1.39
N LEU A 162 -7.53 -11.30 1.57
CA LEU A 162 -6.78 -11.96 0.52
C LEU A 162 -7.71 -12.47 -0.60
N LYS A 163 -8.83 -13.11 -0.25
CA LYS A 163 -9.86 -13.56 -1.22
C LYS A 163 -10.50 -12.39 -1.97
N ALA A 164 -10.66 -11.25 -1.31
CA ALA A 164 -11.24 -10.04 -1.90
C ALA A 164 -10.24 -9.21 -2.72
N ASN A 165 -8.98 -9.66 -2.87
CA ASN A 165 -7.90 -8.88 -3.52
C ASN A 165 -7.60 -7.54 -2.84
N ARG A 166 -7.79 -7.45 -1.53
CA ARG A 166 -7.55 -6.24 -0.72
C ARG A 166 -6.27 -6.30 0.11
N ILE A 167 -5.33 -7.16 -0.28
CA ILE A 167 -3.99 -7.28 0.29
C ILE A 167 -3.00 -6.83 -0.78
N GLY A 168 -2.30 -5.72 -0.52
CA GLY A 168 -1.41 -5.07 -1.48
C GLY A 168 -0.17 -5.90 -1.83
N ASP A 169 0.45 -6.55 -0.86
CA ASP A 169 1.67 -7.35 -0.99
C ASP A 169 1.60 -8.65 -0.14
N PRO A 170 0.89 -9.69 -0.63
CA PRO A 170 0.67 -10.92 0.13
C PRO A 170 1.95 -11.62 0.60
N ASP A 171 3.04 -11.55 -0.15
CA ASP A 171 4.30 -12.23 0.19
C ASP A 171 4.90 -11.72 1.50
N ARG A 172 4.68 -10.44 1.84
CA ARG A 172 5.14 -9.85 3.10
C ARG A 172 4.40 -10.37 4.33
N LEU A 173 3.24 -11.03 4.16
CA LEU A 173 2.54 -11.68 5.27
C LEU A 173 3.19 -13.02 5.67
N ILE A 174 3.99 -13.64 4.79
CA ILE A 174 4.57 -14.97 5.02
C ILE A 174 5.37 -15.04 6.34
N PRO A 175 6.31 -14.12 6.63
CA PRO A 175 7.09 -14.20 7.88
C PRO A 175 6.23 -14.13 9.15
N MET A 176 5.18 -13.30 9.14
CA MET A 176 4.24 -13.21 10.25
C MET A 176 3.42 -14.50 10.40
N LEU A 177 2.96 -15.08 9.29
CA LEU A 177 2.22 -16.35 9.30
C LEU A 177 3.09 -17.51 9.78
N GLU A 178 4.38 -17.55 9.41
CA GLU A 178 5.34 -18.54 9.90
C GLU A 178 5.57 -18.42 11.41
N LYS A 179 5.71 -17.18 11.91
CA LYS A 179 5.82 -16.91 13.35
C LYS A 179 4.59 -17.42 14.11
N ILE A 180 3.38 -17.20 13.59
CA ILE A 180 2.13 -17.68 14.20
C ILE A 180 2.06 -19.21 14.16
N GLU A 181 2.41 -19.83 13.03
CA GLU A 181 2.42 -21.30 12.87
C GLU A 181 3.39 -21.98 13.85
N ALA A 182 4.54 -21.36 14.11
CA ALA A 182 5.56 -21.88 15.02
C ALA A 182 5.29 -21.59 16.51
N ASP A 183 4.43 -20.63 16.85
CA ASP A 183 4.22 -20.21 18.25
C ASP A 183 3.31 -21.18 19.02
N GLN A 184 3.93 -22.05 19.82
CA GLN A 184 3.25 -23.05 20.65
C GLN A 184 2.35 -22.45 21.76
N ARG A 185 2.46 -21.16 22.04
CA ARG A 185 1.59 -20.46 23.02
C ARG A 185 0.23 -20.11 22.42
N LEU A 186 0.09 -20.18 21.10
CA LEU A 186 -1.15 -19.92 20.39
C LEU A 186 -1.97 -21.20 20.23
N MET A 187 -3.30 -21.03 20.14
CA MET A 187 -4.22 -22.14 19.92
C MET A 187 -3.87 -22.90 18.63
N ASN A 188 -3.96 -24.24 18.67
CA ASN A 188 -3.61 -25.07 17.51
C ASN A 188 -4.35 -24.66 16.23
N TYR A 189 -5.63 -24.30 16.34
CA TYR A 189 -6.42 -23.78 15.23
C TYR A 189 -5.79 -22.55 14.55
N ALA A 190 -5.32 -21.57 15.33
CA ALA A 190 -4.65 -20.38 14.80
C ALA A 190 -3.38 -20.75 14.02
N ARG A 191 -2.59 -21.67 14.56
CA ARG A 191 -1.36 -22.16 13.94
C ARG A 191 -1.64 -22.84 12.60
N THR A 192 -2.62 -23.74 12.57
CA THR A 192 -3.06 -24.43 11.34
C THR A 192 -3.61 -23.46 10.30
N GLN A 193 -4.42 -22.50 10.73
CA GLN A 193 -5.01 -21.49 9.84
C GLN A 193 -3.93 -20.58 9.23
N ALA A 194 -2.93 -20.16 10.00
CA ALA A 194 -1.79 -19.41 9.48
C ALA A 194 -1.01 -20.21 8.41
N GLY A 195 -0.74 -21.51 8.65
CA GLY A 195 -0.12 -22.39 7.67
C GLY A 195 -0.93 -22.54 6.38
N LYS A 196 -2.27 -22.61 6.48
CA LYS A 196 -3.18 -22.64 5.32
C LYS A 196 -3.11 -21.35 4.50
N ILE A 197 -3.19 -20.19 5.15
CA ILE A 197 -3.10 -18.88 4.48
C ILE A 197 -1.73 -18.73 3.80
N LYS A 198 -0.64 -19.09 4.50
CA LYS A 198 0.71 -19.08 3.95
C LYS A 198 0.81 -19.91 2.66
N LYS A 199 0.28 -21.14 2.69
CA LYS A 199 0.24 -22.02 1.51
C LYS A 199 -0.57 -21.38 0.38
N GLN A 200 -1.73 -20.79 0.68
CA GLN A 200 -2.56 -20.10 -0.31
C GLN A 200 -1.77 -19.00 -1.03
N ILE A 201 -1.02 -18.17 -0.29
CA ILE A 201 -0.17 -17.11 -0.85
C ILE A 201 0.92 -17.72 -1.75
N GLN A 202 1.65 -18.72 -1.27
CA GLN A 202 2.75 -19.35 -2.00
C GLN A 202 2.30 -20.03 -3.31
N THR A 203 1.06 -20.52 -3.36
CA THR A 203 0.49 -21.18 -4.55
C THR A 203 -0.18 -20.22 -5.53
N ARG A 204 -0.34 -18.94 -5.18
CA ARG A 204 -1.15 -17.97 -5.94
C ARG A 204 -0.47 -17.41 -7.20
N LYS A 205 0.55 -18.08 -7.73
CA LYS A 205 1.33 -17.60 -8.88
C LYS A 205 0.51 -17.62 -10.16
#